data_AF-A0A3D5KG56-F1
#
_entry.id   AF-A0A3D5KG56-F1
#
_cell.length_a   1.000
_cell.length_b   1.000
_cell.length_c   1.000
_cell.angle_alpha   90.00
_cell.angle_beta   90.00
_cell.angle_gamma   90.00
#
_symmetry.space_group_name_H-M   'P 1'
#
loop_
_entity.id
_entity.type
_entity.pdbx_description
1 polymer ?
#
loop_
_entity_poly.entity_id
_entity_poly.type
_entity_poly.pdbx_seq_one_letter_code
_entity_poly.pdbx_strand_id
1 'polypeptide(L)'
;MSTKWFQKLTPEMAWEQYFGEPVELFISLFHNEGVTDVTEMCQKYANDIPTIFEQLYAQTQLDHIAKLMEQYINKVGYNESKLYTPEQLDELWDNEVNAILRLISKMC
;
A
#
# COMPACT_ATOMS: atom_id res chain seq x y z
N MET A 1 14.23 -16.21 -14.25
CA MET A 1 14.56 -16.05 -12.82
C MET A 1 13.60 -16.91 -12.00
N SER A 2 14.09 -17.59 -10.97
CA SER A 2 13.32 -18.60 -10.20
C SER A 2 12.07 -17.98 -9.55
N THR A 3 10.88 -18.41 -10.00
CA THR A 3 9.54 -18.02 -9.52
C THR A 3 9.20 -18.51 -8.11
N LYS A 4 10.10 -19.25 -7.45
CA LYS A 4 9.81 -19.96 -6.19
C LYS A 4 9.69 -19.06 -4.96
N TRP A 5 10.24 -17.86 -4.97
CA TRP A 5 10.17 -16.97 -3.81
C TRP A 5 8.79 -16.32 -3.69
N PHE A 6 8.21 -15.90 -4.83
CA PHE A 6 6.90 -15.28 -4.91
C PHE A 6 5.78 -16.20 -4.42
N GLN A 7 5.87 -17.49 -4.72
CA GLN A 7 4.90 -18.50 -4.28
C GLN A 7 4.90 -18.75 -2.77
N LYS A 8 5.87 -18.22 -2.04
CA LYS A 8 5.99 -18.36 -0.58
C LYS A 8 5.50 -17.13 0.18
N LEU A 9 5.11 -16.06 -0.52
CA LEU A 9 4.53 -14.89 0.13
C LEU A 9 3.20 -15.29 0.78
N THR A 10 3.08 -15.00 2.08
CA THR A 10 1.78 -15.01 2.76
C THR A 10 1.11 -13.65 2.62
N PRO A 11 -0.20 -13.53 2.90
CA PRO A 11 -0.90 -12.24 2.94
C PRO A 11 -0.19 -11.21 3.82
N GLU A 12 0.27 -11.60 5.01
CA GLU A 12 0.98 -10.72 5.95
C GLU A 12 2.32 -10.25 5.39
N MET A 13 3.10 -11.15 4.80
CA MET A 13 4.39 -10.80 4.21
C MET A 13 4.22 -9.86 3.01
N ALA A 14 3.20 -10.07 2.18
CA ALA A 14 2.91 -9.19 1.07
C ALA A 14 2.50 -7.80 1.57
N TRP A 15 1.65 -7.73 2.59
CA TRP A 15 1.25 -6.46 3.19
C TRP A 15 2.44 -5.68 3.75
N GLU A 16 3.24 -6.32 4.60
CA GLU A 16 4.42 -5.72 5.23
C GLU A 16 5.46 -5.25 4.21
N GLN A 17 5.69 -6.03 3.16
CA GLN A 17 6.69 -5.74 2.14
C GLN A 17 6.29 -4.59 1.22
N TYR A 18 5.02 -4.52 0.82
CA TYR A 18 4.58 -3.63 -0.25
C TYR A 18 3.84 -2.39 0.23
N PHE A 19 3.26 -2.40 1.44
CA PHE A 19 2.56 -1.24 1.99
C PHE A 19 3.01 -0.91 3.42
N GLY A 20 3.02 -1.90 4.32
CA GLY A 20 3.60 -1.78 5.66
C GLY A 20 2.78 -0.95 6.68
N GLU A 21 1.81 -0.18 6.22
CA GLU A 21 0.99 0.70 7.06
C GLU A 21 -0.37 0.08 7.45
N PRO A 22 -1.11 0.66 8.42
CA PRO A 22 -2.44 0.18 8.79
C PRO A 22 -3.41 0.10 7.60
N VAL A 23 -4.29 -0.92 7.63
CA VAL A 23 -5.31 -1.13 6.58
C VAL A 23 -6.19 0.10 6.40
N GLU A 24 -6.55 0.78 7.49
CA GLU A 24 -7.36 1.99 7.43
C GLU A 24 -6.72 3.10 6.59
N LEU A 25 -5.39 3.26 6.64
CA LEU A 25 -4.70 4.25 5.79
C LEU A 25 -4.79 3.85 4.31
N PHE A 26 -4.54 2.57 3.98
CA PHE A 26 -4.70 2.06 2.62
C PHE A 26 -6.10 2.34 2.07
N ILE A 27 -7.14 1.94 2.81
CA ILE A 27 -8.53 2.12 2.39
C ILE A 27 -8.86 3.61 2.22
N SER A 28 -8.35 4.47 3.11
CA SER A 28 -8.60 5.91 3.05
C SER A 28 -7.98 6.58 1.81
N LEU A 29 -6.74 6.18 1.45
CA LEU A 29 -6.07 6.69 0.24
C LEU A 29 -6.91 6.39 -1.01
N PHE A 30 -7.41 5.17 -1.15
CA PHE A 30 -8.21 4.79 -2.31
C PHE A 30 -9.63 5.37 -2.29
N HIS A 31 -10.26 5.48 -1.13
CA HIS A 31 -11.55 6.17 -1.00
C HIS A 31 -11.45 7.64 -1.43
N ASN A 32 -10.33 8.32 -1.10
CA ASN A 32 -10.08 9.69 -1.54
C ASN A 32 -9.95 9.81 -3.07
N GLU A 33 -9.52 8.76 -3.74
CA GLU A 33 -9.49 8.66 -5.20
C GLU A 33 -10.81 8.17 -5.83
N GLY A 34 -11.84 7.88 -5.02
CA GLY A 34 -13.15 7.41 -5.49
C GLY A 34 -13.24 5.91 -5.78
N VAL A 35 -12.26 5.11 -5.35
CA VAL A 35 -12.28 3.64 -5.47
C VAL A 35 -12.72 3.05 -4.14
N THR A 36 -13.84 2.31 -4.12
CA THR A 36 -14.40 1.73 -2.87
C THR A 36 -14.38 0.21 -2.83
N ASP A 37 -14.15 -0.45 -3.96
CA ASP A 37 -14.05 -1.92 -4.02
C ASP A 37 -12.64 -2.38 -3.66
N VAL A 38 -12.51 -3.20 -2.61
CA VAL A 38 -11.21 -3.64 -2.08
C VAL A 38 -10.42 -4.43 -3.13
N THR A 39 -11.08 -5.24 -3.95
CA THR A 39 -10.41 -6.00 -5.01
C THR A 39 -9.79 -5.04 -6.04
N GLU A 40 -10.54 -4.01 -6.46
CA GLU A 40 -10.05 -2.96 -7.36
C GLU A 40 -8.88 -2.17 -6.76
N MET A 41 -8.96 -1.81 -5.47
CA MET A 41 -7.86 -1.13 -4.76
C MET A 41 -6.56 -1.94 -4.81
N CYS A 42 -6.63 -3.23 -4.44
CA CYS A 42 -5.46 -4.10 -4.42
C CYS A 42 -4.89 -4.33 -5.83
N GLN A 43 -5.75 -4.43 -6.86
CA GLN A 43 -5.30 -4.55 -8.24
C GLN A 43 -4.61 -3.28 -8.74
N LYS A 44 -5.19 -2.12 -8.46
CA LYS A 44 -4.61 -0.83 -8.84
C LYS A 44 -3.26 -0.63 -8.16
N TYR A 45 -3.20 -0.78 -6.83
CA TYR A 45 -1.95 -0.68 -6.08
C TYR A 45 -0.87 -1.65 -6.60
N ALA A 46 -1.25 -2.91 -6.86
CA ALA A 46 -0.29 -3.89 -7.37
C ALA A 46 0.28 -3.50 -8.74
N ASN A 47 -0.50 -2.83 -9.59
CA ASN A 47 0.00 -2.33 -10.88
C ASN A 47 0.94 -1.13 -10.72
N ASP A 48 0.89 -0.41 -9.60
CA ASP A 48 1.80 0.70 -9.30
C ASP A 48 3.13 0.23 -8.66
N ILE A 49 3.16 -0.97 -8.08
CA ILE A 49 4.36 -1.56 -7.46
C ILE A 49 5.63 -1.50 -8.34
N PRO A 50 5.60 -1.85 -9.64
CA PRO A 50 6.79 -1.76 -10.49
C PRO A 50 7.39 -0.35 -10.53
N THR A 51 6.55 0.68 -10.49
CA THR A 51 6.98 2.09 -10.46
C THR A 51 7.45 2.49 -9.08
N ILE A 52 6.72 2.15 -8.01
CA ILE A 52 7.07 2.49 -6.63
C ILE A 52 8.41 1.87 -6.22
N PHE A 53 8.65 0.61 -6.60
CA PHE A 53 9.84 -0.15 -6.21
C PHE A 53 10.94 -0.16 -7.28
N GLU A 54 10.72 0.51 -8.42
CA GLU A 54 11.66 0.57 -9.56
C GLU A 54 12.14 -0.83 -10.02
N GLN A 55 11.23 -1.82 -10.03
CA GLN A 55 11.53 -3.22 -10.32
C GLN A 55 10.57 -3.82 -11.34
N LEU A 56 11.07 -4.75 -12.16
CA LEU A 56 10.27 -5.47 -13.15
C LEU A 56 9.54 -6.65 -12.51
N TYR A 57 8.23 -6.71 -12.75
CA TYR A 57 7.37 -7.82 -12.36
C TYR A 57 6.61 -8.37 -13.57
N ALA A 58 6.39 -9.67 -13.60
CA ALA A 58 5.42 -10.26 -14.51
C ALA A 58 4.00 -9.98 -14.00
N GLN A 59 3.03 -9.81 -14.91
CA GLN A 59 1.63 -9.55 -14.52
C GLN A 59 1.10 -10.62 -13.55
N THR A 60 1.43 -11.89 -13.76
CA THR A 60 1.01 -12.99 -12.87
C THR A 60 1.56 -12.86 -11.44
N GLN A 61 2.67 -12.14 -11.25
CA GLN A 61 3.19 -11.82 -9.92
C GLN A 61 2.38 -10.69 -9.28
N LEU A 62 2.04 -9.65 -10.05
CA LEU A 62 1.22 -8.53 -9.59
C LEU A 62 -0.19 -9.00 -9.22
N ASP A 63 -0.81 -9.83 -10.05
CA ASP A 63 -2.12 -10.44 -9.77
C ASP A 63 -2.08 -11.28 -8.49
N HIS A 64 -0.95 -11.97 -8.24
CA HIS A 64 -0.76 -12.74 -7.02
C HIS A 64 -0.61 -11.84 -5.80
N ILE A 65 0.15 -10.74 -5.90
CA ILE A 65 0.29 -9.75 -4.82
C ILE A 65 -1.06 -9.12 -4.49
N ALA A 66 -1.82 -8.66 -5.51
CA ALA A 66 -3.14 -8.08 -5.32
C ALA A 66 -4.04 -9.01 -4.52
N LYS A 67 -4.08 -10.30 -4.90
CA LYS A 67 -4.85 -11.32 -4.19
C LYS A 67 -4.39 -11.53 -2.74
N LEU A 68 -3.08 -11.51 -2.47
CA LEU A 68 -2.55 -11.64 -1.12
C LEU A 68 -2.89 -10.42 -0.25
N MET A 69 -2.82 -9.21 -0.81
CA MET A 69 -3.22 -7.99 -0.12
C MET A 69 -4.73 -7.99 0.21
N GLU A 70 -5.56 -8.38 -0.75
CA GLU A 70 -7.01 -8.52 -0.54
C GLU A 70 -7.33 -9.53 0.58
N GLN A 71 -6.63 -10.68 0.57
CA GLN A 71 -6.77 -11.68 1.64
C GLN A 71 -6.35 -11.13 3.01
N TYR A 72 -5.30 -10.31 3.07
CA TYR A 72 -4.86 -9.68 4.31
C TYR A 72 -5.92 -8.71 4.84
N ILE A 73 -6.42 -7.81 4.00
CA ILE A 73 -7.47 -6.85 4.35
C ILE A 73 -8.72 -7.59 4.85
N ASN A 74 -9.16 -8.62 4.14
CA ASN A 74 -10.33 -9.41 4.53
C ASN A 74 -10.13 -10.19 5.84
N LYS A 75 -8.88 -10.60 6.14
CA LYS A 75 -8.55 -11.31 7.38
C LYS A 75 -8.51 -10.38 8.58
N VAL A 76 -7.89 -9.21 8.43
CA VAL A 76 -7.72 -8.23 9.51
C VAL A 76 -9.00 -7.42 9.74
N GLY A 77 -9.74 -7.16 8.66
CA GLY A 77 -10.82 -6.19 8.65
C GLY A 77 -10.30 -4.76 8.81
N TYR A 78 -11.22 -3.81 8.78
CA TYR A 78 -10.95 -2.42 9.11
C TYR A 78 -12.20 -1.78 9.70
N ASN A 79 -12.02 -0.70 10.47
CA ASN A 79 -13.14 0.07 10.98
C ASN A 79 -13.34 1.34 10.14
N GLU A 80 -14.50 1.45 9.49
CA GLU A 80 -14.88 2.63 8.71
C GLU A 80 -14.79 3.94 9.52
N SER A 81 -15.07 3.89 10.83
CA SER A 81 -14.98 5.07 11.70
C SER A 81 -13.55 5.54 11.98
N LYS A 82 -12.54 4.79 11.51
CA LYS A 82 -11.12 5.11 11.64
C LYS A 82 -10.49 5.49 10.30
N LEU A 83 -11.28 5.56 9.23
CA LEU A 83 -10.79 6.08 7.97
C LEU A 83 -10.44 7.56 8.09
N TYR A 84 -9.38 7.93 7.41
CA TYR A 84 -8.85 9.28 7.37
C TYR A 84 -9.69 10.13 6.43
N THR A 85 -10.00 11.36 6.83
CA THR A 85 -10.56 12.36 5.92
C THR A 85 -9.48 12.86 4.95
N PRO A 86 -9.85 13.49 3.83
CA PRO A 86 -8.88 14.09 2.91
C PRO A 86 -7.91 15.05 3.61
N GLU A 87 -8.41 15.89 4.52
CA GLU A 87 -7.58 16.83 5.28
C GLU A 87 -6.59 16.13 6.21
N GLN A 88 -6.98 14.99 6.79
CA GLN A 88 -6.08 14.19 7.63
C GLN A 88 -4.99 13.49 6.80
N LEU A 89 -5.30 13.07 5.57
CA LEU A 89 -4.31 12.54 4.64
C LEU A 89 -3.32 13.61 4.20
N ASP A 90 -3.80 14.82 3.89
CA ASP A 90 -2.94 15.97 3.56
C ASP A 90 -2.02 16.33 4.74
N GLU A 91 -2.55 16.32 5.97
CA GLU A 91 -1.75 16.56 7.18
C GLU A 91 -0.67 15.49 7.40
N LEU A 92 -0.99 14.21 7.14
CA LEU A 92 0.00 13.12 7.19
C LEU A 92 1.14 13.37 6.20
N TRP A 93 0.79 13.71 4.95
CA TRP A 93 1.77 14.01 3.91
C TRP A 93 2.65 15.20 4.28
N ASP A 94 2.06 16.30 4.74
CA ASP A 94 2.79 17.48 5.19
C ASP A 94 3.74 17.16 6.35
N ASN A 95 3.31 16.33 7.30
CA ASN A 95 4.15 15.90 8.41
C ASN A 95 5.35 15.08 7.96
N GLU A 96 5.16 14.13 7.03
CA GLU A 96 6.25 13.32 6.46
C GLU A 96 7.25 14.17 5.67
N VAL A 97 6.76 15.04 4.78
CA VAL A 97 7.60 15.95 3.99
C VAL A 97 8.39 16.88 4.91
N ASN A 98 7.75 17.48 5.91
CA ASN A 98 8.42 18.35 6.87
C ASN A 98 9.46 17.60 7.71
N ALA A 99 9.22 16.32 8.06
CA ALA A 99 10.20 15.50 8.75
C ALA A 99 11.45 15.28 7.88
N ILE A 100 11.27 14.97 6.60
CA ILE A 100 12.37 14.80 5.64
C ILE A 100 13.14 16.11 5.46
N LEU A 101 12.45 17.24 5.27
CA LEU A 101 13.08 18.56 5.11
C LEU A 101 13.94 18.93 6.33
N ARG A 102 13.47 18.63 7.55
CA ARG A 102 14.24 18.84 8.79
C ARG A 102 15.50 17.97 8.89
N LEU A 103 15.49 16.78 8.28
CA LEU A 103 16.68 15.93 8.22
C LEU A 103 17.70 16.50 7.23
N ILE A 104 17.24 16.90 6.03
CA ILE A 104 18.10 17.50 5.01
C ILE A 104 18.70 18.83 5.50
N SER A 105 17.90 19.68 6.16
CA SER A 105 18.38 20.98 6.67
C SER A 105 19.47 20.86 7.74
N LYS A 106 19.59 19.70 8.40
CA LYS A 106 20.65 19.41 9.38
C LYS A 106 21.93 18.86 8.74
N MET A 107 21.89 18.51 7.45
CA MET A 107 23.02 17.97 6.70
C MET A 107 23.78 19.04 5.89
N CYS A 108 23.27 20.28 5.84
CA CYS A 108 23.93 21.45 5.27
C CYS A 108 24.47 22.36 6.38
#